data_AF-A0A2U3N2T0-F1
#
_entry.id   AF-A0A2U3N2T0-F1
#
_cell.length_a   1.000
_cell.length_b   1.000
_cell.length_c   1.000
_cell.angle_alpha   90.00
_cell.angle_beta   90.00
_cell.angle_gamma   90.00
#
_symmetry.space_group_name_H-M   'P 1'
#
loop_
_entity.id
_entity.type
_entity.pdbx_description
1 polymer ?
#
loop_
_entity_poly.entity_id
_entity_poly.type
_entity_poly.pdbx_seq_one_letter_code
_entity_poly.pdbx_strand_id
1 'polypeptide(L)'
;MLILGNLIGLIIVLFIGYWVAKTGWKLRYLAPFVFVVTSILIMILFIKLSPSEWERMQFFSNGTFAFNELAMQAIILSSGAGGIVTFLLVLGVWAVRKNVFF
;
A
#
# COMPACT_ATOMS: atom_id res chain seq x y z
N MET A 1 9.59 19.94 4.07
CA MET A 1 8.25 19.35 4.29
C MET A 1 8.18 17.85 3.99
N LEU A 2 8.82 17.34 2.93
CA LEU A 2 8.80 15.91 2.55
C LEU A 2 9.37 14.94 3.63
N ILE A 3 10.47 15.33 4.29
CA ILE A 3 11.12 14.51 5.33
C ILE A 3 10.23 14.35 6.58
N LEU A 4 9.57 15.43 7.00
CA LEU A 4 8.70 15.41 8.18
C LEU A 4 7.48 14.51 7.95
N GLY A 5 6.87 14.59 6.76
CA GLY A 5 5.75 13.73 6.38
C GLY A 5 6.13 12.24 6.33
N ASN A 6 7.31 11.92 5.77
CA ASN A 6 7.81 10.55 5.76
C ASN A 6 8.11 10.02 7.17
N LEU A 7 8.64 10.87 8.06
CA LEU A 7 8.89 10.49 9.46
C LEU A 7 7.59 10.19 10.20
N ILE A 8 6.57 11.03 10.04
CA ILE A 8 5.24 10.82 10.64
C ILE A 8 4.62 9.52 10.13
N GLY A 9 4.69 9.26 8.82
CA GLY A 9 4.23 8.00 8.23
C GLY A 9 4.94 6.78 8.81
N LEU A 10 6.26 6.86 9.00
CA LEU A 10 7.06 5.79 9.59
C LEU A 10 6.68 5.53 11.06
N ILE A 11 6.45 6.59 11.86
CA ILE A 11 5.99 6.47 13.25
C ILE A 11 4.61 5.78 13.31
N ILE A 12 3.69 6.16 12.43
CA ILE A 12 2.35 5.55 12.39
C ILE A 12 2.44 4.06 12.04
N VAL A 13 3.25 3.69 11.04
CA VAL A 13 3.45 2.29 10.65
C VAL A 13 4.08 1.48 11.79
N LEU A 14 5.06 2.04 12.50
CA LEU A 14 5.66 1.40 13.67
C LEU A 14 4.64 1.22 14.81
N PHE A 15 3.78 2.20 15.05
CA PHE A 15 2.75 2.13 16.10
C PHE A 15 1.71 1.04 15.79
N ILE A 16 1.27 0.97 14.52
CA ILE A 16 0.39 -0.10 14.03
C ILE A 16 1.08 -1.46 14.15
N GLY A 17 2.36 -1.55 13.74
CA GLY A 17 3.15 -2.77 13.85
C GLY A 17 3.32 -3.24 15.29
N TYR A 18 3.53 -2.32 16.23
CA TYR A 18 3.59 -2.62 17.67
C TYR A 18 2.26 -3.17 18.20
N TRP A 19 1.14 -2.53 17.85
CA TRP A 19 -0.20 -2.98 18.24
C TRP A 19 -0.51 -4.38 17.72
N VAL A 20 -0.19 -4.64 16.44
CA VAL A 20 -0.34 -5.94 15.79
C VAL A 20 0.53 -7.02 16.43
N ALA A 21 1.78 -6.67 16.77
CA ALA A 21 2.69 -7.58 17.45
C ALA A 21 2.13 -7.97 18.83
N LYS A 22 1.63 -6.98 19.59
CA LYS A 22 1.09 -7.15 20.94
C LYS A 22 -0.22 -7.94 20.97
N THR A 23 -1.08 -7.77 19.97
CA THR A 23 -2.34 -8.51 19.83
C THR A 23 -2.18 -9.94 19.31
N GLY A 24 -0.95 -10.36 18.98
CA GLY A 24 -0.67 -11.74 18.57
C GLY A 24 -1.24 -12.14 17.21
N TRP A 25 -1.69 -11.17 16.39
CA TRP A 25 -2.28 -11.44 15.09
C TRP A 25 -1.32 -12.21 14.18
N LYS A 26 -1.84 -13.22 13.46
CA LYS A 26 -1.03 -13.99 12.51
C LYS A 26 -0.73 -13.13 11.28
N LEU A 27 0.56 -12.81 11.08
CA LEU A 27 1.07 -12.06 9.91
C LEU A 27 0.58 -12.63 8.57
N ARG A 28 0.36 -13.95 8.51
CA ARG A 28 -0.18 -14.67 7.34
C ARG A 28 -1.49 -14.08 6.81
N TYR A 29 -2.36 -13.58 7.68
CA TYR A 29 -3.65 -12.99 7.27
C TYR A 29 -3.60 -11.48 7.19
N LEU A 30 -2.78 -10.85 8.04
CA LEU A 30 -2.70 -9.41 8.10
C LEU A 30 -1.93 -8.82 6.91
N ALA A 31 -0.83 -9.44 6.48
CA ALA A 31 -0.04 -8.97 5.35
C ALA A 31 -0.84 -8.85 4.04
N PRO A 32 -1.55 -9.90 3.57
CA PRO A 32 -2.38 -9.77 2.37
C PRO A 32 -3.53 -8.79 2.54
N PHE A 33 -4.12 -8.69 3.74
CA PHE A 33 -5.17 -7.71 4.02
C PHE A 33 -4.67 -6.28 3.90
N VAL A 34 -3.52 -5.96 4.53
CA VAL A 34 -2.89 -4.65 4.46
C VAL A 34 -2.51 -4.31 3.02
N PHE A 35 -1.95 -5.27 2.27
CA PHE A 35 -1.64 -5.09 0.86
C PHE A 35 -2.87 -4.68 0.05
N VAL A 36 -3.96 -5.46 0.14
CA VAL A 36 -5.18 -5.20 -0.63
C VAL A 36 -5.79 -3.85 -0.25
N VAL A 37 -5.91 -3.57 1.05
CA VAL A 37 -6.49 -2.30 1.53
C VAL A 37 -5.67 -1.10 1.07
N THR A 38 -4.35 -1.16 1.18
CA THR A 38 -3.48 -0.05 0.76
C THR A 38 -3.48 0.15 -0.74
N SER A 39 -3.44 -0.92 -1.54
CA SER A 39 -3.52 -0.82 -2.99
C SER A 39 -4.86 -0.24 -3.47
N ILE A 40 -5.99 -0.65 -2.86
CA ILE A 40 -7.31 -0.09 -3.16
C ILE A 40 -7.37 1.39 -2.77
N LEU A 41 -6.88 1.76 -1.59
CA LEU A 41 -6.87 3.16 -1.15
C LEU A 41 -6.08 4.05 -2.10
N ILE A 42 -4.93 3.59 -2.56
CA ILE A 42 -4.10 4.35 -3.51
C ILE A 42 -4.79 4.45 -4.87
N MET A 43 -5.43 3.38 -5.35
CA MET A 43 -6.27 3.46 -6.57
C MET A 43 -7.39 4.49 -6.43
N ILE A 44 -8.12 4.51 -5.30
CA ILE A 44 -9.17 5.50 -5.05
C ILE A 44 -8.59 6.93 -5.05
N LEU A 45 -7.39 7.09 -4.49
CA LEU A 45 -6.68 8.37 -4.47
C LEU A 45 -6.33 8.83 -5.89
N PHE A 46 -5.87 7.92 -6.75
CA PHE A 46 -5.63 8.18 -8.17
C PHE A 46 -6.89 8.63 -8.91
N ILE A 47 -8.01 7.93 -8.69
CA ILE A 47 -9.31 8.28 -9.30
C ILE A 47 -9.71 9.71 -8.93
N LYS A 48 -9.53 10.09 -7.65
CA LYS A 48 -9.90 11.42 -7.16
C LYS A 48 -8.97 12.54 -7.62
N LEU A 49 -7.67 12.26 -7.71
CA LEU A 49 -6.67 13.27 -8.10
C LEU A 49 -6.66 13.54 -9.60
N SER A 50 -6.92 12.52 -10.42
CA SER A 50 -6.81 12.61 -11.89
C SER A 50 -8.02 11.95 -12.58
N PRO A 51 -9.25 12.49 -12.41
CA PRO A 51 -10.47 11.89 -12.96
C PRO A 51 -10.46 11.85 -14.50
N SER A 52 -9.90 12.87 -15.17
CA SER A 52 -9.77 12.92 -16.63
C SER A 52 -8.81 11.87 -17.19
N GLU A 53 -7.76 11.54 -16.45
CA GLU A 53 -6.82 10.47 -16.82
C GLU A 53 -7.44 9.10 -16.55
N TRP A 54 -8.24 8.96 -15.49
CA TRP A 54 -8.97 7.74 -15.19
C TRP A 54 -10.00 7.38 -16.28
N GLU A 55 -10.75 8.35 -16.80
CA GLU A 55 -11.65 8.14 -17.94
C GLU A 55 -10.91 7.65 -19.20
N ARG A 56 -9.63 8.03 -19.33
CA ARG A 56 -8.74 7.56 -20.40
C ARG A 56 -8.10 6.21 -20.07
N MET A 57 -8.04 5.79 -18.81
CA MET A 57 -7.56 4.49 -18.34
C MET A 57 -8.60 3.37 -18.56
N GLN A 58 -9.12 3.24 -19.77
CA GLN A 58 -9.94 2.09 -20.12
C GLN A 58 -9.03 0.90 -20.44
N PHE A 59 -9.09 -0.16 -19.61
CA PHE A 59 -8.46 -1.45 -19.91
C PHE A 59 -9.19 -2.21 -21.04
N PHE A 60 -10.43 -1.82 -21.31
CA PHE A 60 -11.28 -2.35 -22.38
C PHE A 60 -11.74 -1.19 -23.26
N SER A 61 -11.26 -1.17 -24.50
CA SER A 61 -11.77 -0.26 -25.52
C SER A 61 -12.20 -1.11 -26.71
N ASN A 62 -13.44 -0.95 -27.16
CA ASN A 62 -14.00 -1.65 -28.33
C ASN A 62 -13.82 -3.19 -28.34
N GLY A 63 -14.00 -3.84 -27.19
CA GLY A 63 -13.99 -5.32 -27.10
C GLY A 63 -12.61 -5.97 -27.24
N THR A 64 -11.53 -5.18 -27.33
CA THR A 64 -10.15 -5.68 -27.34
C THR A 64 -9.41 -5.25 -26.06
N PHE A 65 -8.54 -6.13 -25.57
CA PHE A 65 -7.57 -5.79 -24.53
C PHE A 65 -6.53 -4.84 -25.14
N ALA A 66 -6.80 -3.55 -25.05
CA ALA A 66 -5.83 -2.53 -25.40
C ALA A 66 -4.99 -2.24 -24.15
N PHE A 67 -3.67 -2.48 -24.25
CA PHE A 67 -2.74 -2.11 -23.20
C PHE A 67 -2.74 -0.60 -23.04
N ASN A 68 -3.27 -0.14 -21.92
CA ASN A 68 -3.29 1.26 -21.57
C ASN A 68 -2.14 1.54 -20.61
N GLU A 69 -1.10 2.21 -21.10
CA GLU A 69 0.11 2.48 -20.31
C GLU A 69 -0.19 3.20 -19.00
N LEU A 70 -1.13 4.15 -19.00
CA LEU A 70 -1.54 4.88 -17.81
C LEU A 70 -2.18 3.95 -16.78
N ALA A 71 -3.04 3.05 -17.25
CA ALA A 71 -3.73 2.11 -16.40
C ALA A 71 -2.75 1.06 -15.81
N MET A 72 -1.78 0.62 -16.62
CA MET A 72 -0.68 -0.25 -16.20
C MET A 72 0.19 0.44 -15.15
N GLN A 73 0.57 1.71 -15.37
CA GLN A 73 1.34 2.51 -14.41
C GLN A 73 0.58 2.70 -13.09
N ALA A 74 -0.73 2.95 -13.13
CA ALA A 74 -1.55 3.08 -11.93
C ALA A 74 -1.61 1.77 -11.12
N ILE A 75 -1.72 0.61 -11.79
CA ILE A 75 -1.63 -0.70 -11.14
C ILE A 75 -0.25 -0.89 -10.53
N ILE A 76 0.83 -0.62 -11.26
CA ILE A 76 2.19 -0.79 -10.77
C ILE A 76 2.44 0.10 -9.55
N LEU A 77 2.00 1.35 -9.58
CA LEU A 77 2.22 2.28 -8.46
C LEU A 77 1.40 1.89 -7.23
N SER A 78 0.13 1.53 -7.39
CA SER A 78 -0.74 1.08 -6.30
C SER A 78 -0.29 -0.25 -5.70
N SER A 79 0.16 -1.18 -6.53
CA SER A 79 0.72 -2.47 -6.08
C SER A 79 2.07 -2.29 -5.41
N GLY A 80 2.95 -1.46 -5.98
CA GLY A 80 4.26 -1.16 -5.42
C GLY A 80 4.17 -0.49 -4.06
N ALA A 81 3.31 0.52 -3.93
CA ALA A 81 3.08 1.20 -2.65
C ALA A 81 2.42 0.27 -1.62
N GLY A 82 1.44 -0.55 -2.02
CA GLY A 82 0.86 -1.55 -1.13
C GLY A 82 1.89 -2.59 -0.67
N GLY A 83 2.81 -2.99 -1.55
CA GLY A 83 3.94 -3.86 -1.25
C GLY A 83 4.90 -3.23 -0.23
N ILE A 84 5.29 -1.97 -0.42
CA ILE A 84 6.18 -1.24 0.50
C ILE A 84 5.54 -1.13 1.89
N VAL A 85 4.28 -0.72 1.99
CA VAL A 85 3.58 -0.58 3.28
C VAL A 85 3.47 -1.94 3.98
N THR A 86 3.11 -2.98 3.22
CA THR A 86 3.01 -4.35 3.76
C THR A 86 4.37 -4.85 4.24
N PHE A 87 5.43 -4.61 3.49
CA PHE A 87 6.79 -4.98 3.86
C PHE A 87 7.23 -4.28 5.15
N LEU A 88 7.03 -2.96 5.26
CA LEU A 88 7.35 -2.19 6.46
C LEU A 88 6.55 -2.68 7.68
N LEU A 89 5.28 -3.04 7.51
CA LEU A 89 4.46 -3.60 8.57
C LEU A 89 5.00 -4.97 9.01
N VAL A 90 5.31 -5.87 8.08
CA VAL A 90 5.86 -7.19 8.39
C VAL A 90 7.19 -7.05 9.12
N LEU A 91 8.07 -6.16 8.63
CA LEU A 91 9.38 -5.89 9.22
C LEU A 91 9.24 -5.28 10.62
N GLY A 92 8.34 -4.31 10.80
CA GLY A 92 8.05 -3.71 12.10
C GLY A 92 7.52 -4.72 13.12
N VAL A 93 6.54 -5.54 12.73
CA VAL A 93 6.00 -6.60 13.59
C VAL A 93 7.06 -7.63 13.95
N TRP A 94 7.91 -8.03 12.99
CA TRP A 94 9.01 -8.95 13.23
C TRP A 94 10.03 -8.38 14.21
N ALA A 95 10.46 -7.13 14.00
CA ALA A 95 11.45 -6.47 14.84
C ALA A 95 10.96 -6.32 16.28
N VAL A 96 9.67 -5.99 16.48
CA VAL A 96 9.04 -5.94 17.81
C VAL A 96 9.01 -7.32 18.46
N ARG A 97 8.59 -8.37 17.72
CA ARG A 97 8.54 -9.75 18.26
C ARG A 97 9.91 -10.30 18.65
N LYS A 98 10.96 -9.82 17.99
CA LYS A 98 12.35 -10.23 18.24
C LYS A 98 13.08 -9.29 19.19
N ASN A 99 12.40 -8.31 19.79
CA ASN A 99 13.01 -7.29 20.66
C ASN A 99 14.26 -6.66 20.02
N VAL A 100 14.26 -6.40 18.71
CA VAL A 100 15.44 -5.81 18.04
C VAL A 100 15.74 -4.40 18.56
N PHE A 101 14.71 -3.71 19.06
CA PHE A 101 14.81 -2.35 19.59
C PHE A 101 14.80 -2.27 21.13
N PHE A 102 14.77 -3.42 21.83
CA PHE A 102 14.70 -3.51 23.30
C PHE A 102 15.74 -4.47 23.87
#